data_AF-A0AAE9M6Z4-F1
#
_entry.id   AF-A0AAE9M6Z4-F1
#
_cell.length_a   1.000
_cell.length_b   1.000
_cell.length_c   1.000
_cell.angle_alpha   90.00
_cell.angle_beta   90.00
_cell.angle_gamma   90.00
#
_symmetry.space_group_name_H-M   'P 1'
#
loop_
_entity.id
_entity.type
_entity.pdbx_description
1 polymer ?
#
loop_
_entity_poly.entity_id
_entity_poly.type
_entity_poly.pdbx_seq_one_letter_code
_entity_poly.pdbx_strand_id
1 'polypeptide(L)'
;MDIETTGVKKYAFQDLVCISLLLNLHFTENVQFFVEPENSEDAKLITDDLNGINEIEIQVKGSQESVTPTNLAQHLAHFPKGKAENCLYDRLINNPHLLVVFVMTGRCNDATSPFLSMFDNFYTPHKTTNIKKENVKAIINEFNNIEADTAESELTTNRKIYINNLYNKYKILKVKKAFERLIIIEKVTDSSLLKNCCDSLRINYTIPDDNHQSVIERLKTVGLCCTKI
;
A
#
# COMPACT_ATOMS: atom_id res chain seq x y z
N MET A 1 -22.85 11.27 -12.48
CA MET A 1 -21.63 10.45 -12.64
C MET A 1 -21.77 9.37 -11.58
N ASP A 2 -22.17 8.16 -12.00
CA ASP A 2 -22.67 7.14 -11.08
C ASP A 2 -21.56 6.49 -10.25
N ILE A 3 -21.84 6.38 -8.96
CA ILE A 3 -20.96 5.80 -7.95
C ILE A 3 -20.66 4.33 -8.30
N GLU A 4 -21.62 3.61 -8.89
CA GLU A 4 -21.46 2.23 -9.35
C GLU A 4 -20.39 2.10 -10.44
N THR A 5 -20.40 2.97 -11.46
CA THR A 5 -19.42 2.92 -12.56
C THR A 5 -18.00 3.29 -12.09
N THR A 6 -17.91 4.18 -11.10
CA THR A 6 -16.62 4.58 -10.51
C THR A 6 -16.07 3.49 -9.58
N GLY A 7 -16.95 2.83 -8.82
CA GLY A 7 -16.60 1.68 -7.98
C GLY A 7 -16.04 0.53 -8.80
N VAL A 8 -16.77 0.07 -9.84
CA VAL A 8 -16.35 -1.03 -10.72
C VAL A 8 -14.97 -0.78 -11.36
N LYS A 9 -14.71 0.47 -11.78
CA LYS A 9 -13.39 0.84 -12.35
C LYS A 9 -12.27 0.83 -11.31
N LYS A 10 -12.53 1.22 -10.06
CA LYS A 10 -11.52 1.22 -8.99
C LYS A 10 -11.13 -0.21 -8.59
N TYR A 11 -12.11 -1.12 -8.48
CA TYR A 11 -11.82 -2.53 -8.20
C TYR A 11 -10.98 -3.16 -9.32
N ALA A 12 -11.31 -2.89 -10.59
CA ALA A 12 -10.51 -3.37 -11.72
C ALA A 12 -9.05 -2.88 -11.72
N PHE A 13 -8.80 -1.64 -11.30
CA PHE A 13 -7.44 -1.11 -11.15
C PHE A 13 -6.68 -1.80 -10.01
N GLN A 14 -7.33 -1.98 -8.86
CA GLN A 14 -6.75 -2.67 -7.70
C GLN A 14 -6.37 -4.12 -8.04
N ASP A 15 -7.25 -4.85 -8.73
CA ASP A 15 -6.97 -6.22 -9.19
C ASP A 15 -5.72 -6.25 -10.07
N LEU A 16 -5.62 -5.32 -11.01
CA LEU A 16 -4.50 -5.24 -11.94
C LEU A 16 -3.19 -4.88 -11.23
N VAL A 17 -3.23 -4.00 -10.21
CA VAL A 17 -2.07 -3.73 -9.34
C VAL A 17 -1.65 -5.01 -8.62
N CYS A 18 -2.58 -5.74 -8.02
CA CYS A 18 -2.29 -6.98 -7.30
C CYS A 18 -1.64 -8.02 -8.20
N ILE A 19 -2.17 -8.22 -9.42
CA ILE A 19 -1.60 -9.13 -10.41
C ILE A 19 -0.19 -8.70 -10.80
N SER A 20 0.02 -7.41 -11.09
CA SER A 20 1.34 -6.92 -11.48
C SER A 20 2.37 -7.07 -10.36
N LEU A 21 1.99 -6.87 -9.10
CA LEU A 21 2.87 -7.11 -7.94
C LEU A 21 3.16 -8.61 -7.77
N LEU A 22 2.14 -9.46 -7.91
CA LEU A 22 2.30 -10.92 -7.81
C LEU A 22 3.28 -11.46 -8.87
N LEU A 23 3.13 -11.05 -10.13
CA LEU A 23 4.04 -11.46 -11.21
C LEU A 23 5.48 -10.98 -10.98
N ASN A 24 5.66 -9.88 -10.25
CA ASN A 24 6.98 -9.37 -9.88
C ASN A 24 7.71 -10.30 -8.91
N LEU A 25 6.98 -11.04 -8.09
CA LEU A 25 7.50 -11.92 -7.04
C LEU A 25 7.86 -13.32 -7.54
N HIS A 26 7.88 -13.55 -8.86
CA HIS A 26 8.03 -14.88 -9.46
C HIS A 26 9.30 -15.66 -9.05
N PHE A 27 10.38 -14.98 -8.65
CA PHE A 27 11.60 -15.62 -8.13
C PHE A 27 11.67 -15.65 -6.61
N THR A 28 10.64 -15.18 -5.91
CA THR A 28 10.60 -15.15 -4.44
C THR A 28 9.88 -16.38 -3.93
N GLU A 29 10.63 -17.28 -3.30
CA GLU A 29 10.08 -18.48 -2.67
C GLU A 29 9.33 -18.15 -1.37
N ASN A 30 8.43 -19.06 -0.96
CA ASN A 30 7.70 -19.01 0.32
C ASN A 30 6.88 -17.72 0.54
N VAL A 31 6.33 -17.18 -0.54
CA VAL A 31 5.42 -16.03 -0.48
C VAL A 31 3.97 -16.48 -0.53
N GLN A 32 3.13 -15.86 0.30
CA GLN A 32 1.68 -15.95 0.23
C GLN A 32 1.11 -14.56 -0.05
N PHE A 33 0.35 -14.43 -1.12
CA PHE A 33 -0.31 -13.17 -1.50
C PHE A 33 -1.82 -13.29 -1.30
N PHE A 34 -2.42 -12.32 -0.62
CA PHE A 34 -3.84 -12.27 -0.28
C PHE A 34 -4.43 -10.97 -0.83
N VAL A 35 -5.47 -11.09 -1.65
CA VAL A 35 -6.24 -9.96 -2.17
C VAL A 35 -7.44 -9.73 -1.26
N GLU A 36 -7.66 -8.47 -0.84
CA GLU A 36 -8.74 -8.06 0.06
C GLU A 36 -8.94 -8.96 1.31
N PRO A 37 -7.88 -9.25 2.09
CA PRO A 37 -8.04 -10.09 3.28
C PRO A 37 -8.90 -9.39 4.35
N GLU A 38 -9.66 -10.18 5.11
CA GLU A 38 -10.45 -9.63 6.21
C GLU A 38 -9.58 -8.87 7.21
N ASN A 39 -10.04 -7.68 7.61
CA ASN A 39 -9.37 -6.79 8.57
C ASN A 39 -7.97 -6.30 8.14
N SER A 40 -7.67 -6.35 6.84
CA SER A 40 -6.43 -5.84 6.24
C SER A 40 -6.71 -4.67 5.29
N GLU A 41 -5.64 -4.17 4.69
CA GLU A 41 -5.66 -3.25 3.55
C GLU A 41 -6.04 -3.96 2.24
N ASP A 42 -5.91 -3.25 1.10
CA ASP A 42 -6.36 -3.72 -0.23
C ASP A 42 -5.68 -5.04 -0.67
N ALA A 43 -4.43 -5.27 -0.26
CA ALA A 43 -3.76 -6.57 -0.35
C ALA A 43 -2.74 -6.79 0.77
N LYS A 44 -2.37 -8.05 0.98
CA LYS A 44 -1.38 -8.45 1.99
C LYS A 44 -0.46 -9.54 1.45
N LEU A 45 0.83 -9.41 1.71
CA LEU A 45 1.84 -10.42 1.42
C LEU A 45 2.46 -10.92 2.72
N ILE A 46 2.55 -12.23 2.88
CA ILE A 46 3.28 -12.91 3.95
C ILE A 46 4.46 -13.66 3.34
N THR A 47 5.60 -13.61 4.01
CA THR A 47 6.83 -14.30 3.62
C THR A 47 7.63 -14.68 4.85
N ASP A 48 8.52 -15.66 4.74
CA ASP A 48 9.41 -16.07 5.84
C ASP A 48 10.41 -14.96 6.18
N ASP A 49 11.06 -14.39 5.16
CA ASP A 49 11.95 -13.24 5.28
C ASP A 49 12.26 -12.64 3.89
N LEU A 50 11.94 -11.36 3.72
CA LEU A 50 12.27 -10.56 2.55
C LEU A 50 12.95 -9.26 2.98
N ASN A 51 14.27 -9.31 3.19
CA ASN A 51 15.07 -8.19 3.72
C ASN A 51 14.67 -7.76 5.16
N GLY A 52 14.38 -8.73 6.03
CA GLY A 52 13.92 -8.50 7.40
C GLY A 52 12.41 -8.25 7.52
N ILE A 53 11.66 -8.39 6.42
CA ILE A 53 10.22 -8.17 6.33
C ILE A 53 9.52 -9.52 6.19
N ASN A 54 8.50 -9.76 7.02
CA ASN A 54 7.67 -10.97 6.93
C ASN A 54 6.22 -10.65 6.55
N GLU A 55 5.85 -9.37 6.56
CA GLU A 55 4.51 -8.91 6.24
C GLU A 55 4.58 -7.61 5.44
N ILE A 56 3.85 -7.56 4.33
CA ILE A 56 3.66 -6.34 3.54
C ILE A 56 2.16 -6.07 3.42
N GLU A 57 1.72 -4.91 3.87
CA GLU A 57 0.36 -4.41 3.66
C GLU A 57 0.36 -3.39 2.52
N ILE A 58 -0.54 -3.57 1.56
CA ILE A 58 -0.59 -2.80 0.31
C ILE A 58 -1.93 -2.05 0.27
N GLN A 59 -1.86 -0.75 0.00
CA GLN A 59 -3.01 0.09 -0.28
C GLN A 59 -2.91 0.68 -1.70
N VAL A 60 -3.98 0.58 -2.46
CA VAL A 60 -4.09 1.09 -3.83
C VAL A 60 -5.01 2.31 -3.84
N LYS A 61 -4.53 3.43 -4.40
CA LYS A 61 -5.28 4.69 -4.47
C LYS A 61 -5.26 5.26 -5.88
N GLY A 62 -6.41 5.15 -6.56
CA GLY A 62 -6.61 5.57 -7.95
C GLY A 62 -6.99 7.04 -8.15
N SER A 63 -6.50 7.99 -7.33
CA SER A 63 -6.76 9.43 -7.54
C SER A 63 -5.63 10.12 -8.33
N GLN A 64 -6.00 11.04 -9.23
CA GLN A 64 -5.02 11.85 -9.97
C GLN A 64 -4.39 12.96 -9.13
N GLU A 65 -4.74 13.04 -7.85
CA GLU A 65 -4.20 14.03 -6.93
C GLU A 65 -2.75 13.73 -6.58
N SER A 66 -1.97 14.78 -6.33
CA SER A 66 -0.60 14.63 -5.85
C SER A 66 -0.57 13.88 -4.51
N VAL A 67 0.44 13.04 -4.32
CA VAL A 67 0.70 12.34 -3.06
C VAL A 67 1.38 13.31 -2.11
N THR A 68 0.61 13.93 -1.22
CA THR A 68 1.10 14.90 -0.22
C THR A 68 1.13 14.30 1.18
N PRO A 69 1.78 14.98 2.16
CA PRO A 69 1.75 14.54 3.55
C PRO A 69 0.34 14.33 4.11
N THR A 70 -0.64 15.14 3.70
CA THR A 70 -2.02 15.04 4.19
C THR A 70 -2.68 13.74 3.74
N ASN A 71 -2.58 13.38 2.46
CA ASN A 71 -3.16 12.14 1.93
C ASN A 71 -2.47 10.92 2.57
N LEU A 72 -1.14 10.97 2.74
CA LEU A 72 -0.42 9.89 3.41
C LEU A 72 -0.83 9.73 4.88
N ALA A 73 -0.99 10.83 5.62
CA ALA A 73 -1.46 10.77 7.01
C ALA A 73 -2.87 10.17 7.09
N GLN A 74 -3.77 10.56 6.18
CA GLN A 74 -5.11 9.96 6.07
C GLN A 74 -5.05 8.45 5.81
N HIS A 75 -4.20 8.00 4.87
CA HIS A 75 -4.04 6.57 4.58
C HIS A 75 -3.41 5.79 5.74
N LEU A 76 -2.41 6.36 6.41
CA LEU A 76 -1.78 5.79 7.60
C LEU A 76 -2.72 5.76 8.83
N ALA A 77 -3.75 6.62 8.85
CA ALA A 77 -4.78 6.62 9.88
C ALA A 77 -5.89 5.59 9.64
N HIS A 78 -5.79 4.76 8.59
CA HIS A 78 -6.78 3.72 8.33
C HIS A 78 -6.82 2.67 9.46
N PHE A 79 -8.03 2.32 9.89
CA PHE A 79 -8.27 1.37 10.98
C PHE A 79 -8.84 0.07 10.44
N PRO A 80 -8.54 -1.08 11.08
CA PRO A 80 -9.26 -2.31 10.81
C PRO A 80 -10.78 -2.13 10.96
N LYS A 81 -11.54 -2.92 10.19
CA LYS A 81 -12.99 -2.86 10.17
C LYS A 81 -13.58 -3.02 11.58
N GLY A 82 -14.44 -2.07 11.97
CA GLY A 82 -15.09 -2.07 13.28
C GLY A 82 -14.16 -1.82 14.47
N LYS A 83 -12.91 -1.40 14.26
CA LYS A 83 -11.94 -1.08 15.33
C LYS A 83 -11.67 0.42 15.40
N ALA A 84 -11.38 0.91 16.60
CA ALA A 84 -10.97 2.29 16.89
C ALA A 84 -9.50 2.43 17.30
N GLU A 85 -8.75 1.33 17.28
CA GLU A 85 -7.36 1.26 17.69
C GLU A 85 -6.56 0.47 16.65
N ASN A 86 -5.23 0.51 16.77
CA ASN A 86 -4.32 -0.26 15.93
C ASN A 86 -4.43 0.11 14.43
N CYS A 87 -4.52 1.40 14.15
CA CYS A 87 -4.43 1.91 12.78
C CYS A 87 -3.07 1.59 12.15
N LEU A 88 -2.99 1.71 10.82
CA LEU A 88 -1.82 1.36 10.02
C LEU A 88 -0.52 2.04 10.53
N TYR A 89 -0.58 3.31 10.91
CA TYR A 89 0.54 4.03 11.52
C TYR A 89 1.06 3.36 12.79
N ASP A 90 0.15 2.94 13.68
CA ASP A 90 0.51 2.28 14.94
C ASP A 90 1.13 0.89 14.69
N ARG A 91 0.55 0.14 13.74
CA ARG A 91 1.08 -1.17 13.30
C ARG A 91 2.49 -1.02 12.74
N LEU A 92 2.70 -0.09 11.82
CA LEU A 92 3.99 0.15 11.16
C LEU A 92 5.11 0.48 12.18
N ILE A 93 4.78 1.22 13.24
CA ILE A 93 5.75 1.61 14.25
C ILE A 93 6.09 0.47 15.22
N ASN A 94 5.11 -0.36 15.56
CA ASN A 94 5.28 -1.40 16.57
C ASN A 94 5.70 -2.75 16.00
N ASN A 95 5.44 -3.01 14.72
CA ASN A 95 5.93 -4.20 14.02
C ASN A 95 7.19 -3.84 13.20
N PRO A 96 8.40 -4.28 13.61
CA PRO A 96 9.63 -4.01 12.87
C PRO A 96 9.73 -4.79 11.55
N HIS A 97 8.90 -5.81 11.36
CA HIS A 97 8.87 -6.69 10.19
C HIS A 97 7.71 -6.38 9.23
N LEU A 98 6.90 -5.35 9.54
CA LEU A 98 5.84 -4.85 8.66
C LEU A 98 6.40 -3.77 7.72
N LEU A 99 6.14 -3.94 6.43
CA LEU A 99 6.32 -2.94 5.38
C LEU A 99 4.96 -2.51 4.83
N VAL A 100 4.82 -1.22 4.54
CA VAL A 100 3.59 -0.64 3.99
C VAL A 100 3.87 -0.08 2.61
N VAL A 101 3.04 -0.43 1.64
CA VAL A 101 3.16 0.01 0.24
C VAL A 101 1.92 0.79 -0.17
N PHE A 102 2.11 2.03 -0.60
CA PHE A 102 1.09 2.82 -1.26
C PHE A 102 1.32 2.81 -2.77
N VAL A 103 0.36 2.25 -3.51
CA VAL A 103 0.34 2.28 -4.98
C VAL A 103 -0.58 3.41 -5.41
N MET A 104 0.01 4.47 -5.96
CA MET A 104 -0.65 5.74 -6.24
C MET A 104 -0.65 6.03 -7.75
N THR A 105 -1.80 6.44 -8.29
CA THR A 105 -1.87 7.01 -9.65
C THR A 105 -1.26 8.42 -9.71
N GLY A 106 -1.29 9.14 -8.59
CA GLY A 106 -0.72 10.48 -8.44
C GLY A 106 0.81 10.51 -8.36
N ARG A 107 1.37 11.73 -8.39
CA ARG A 107 2.82 11.98 -8.23
C ARG A 107 3.15 12.46 -6.82
N CYS A 108 4.24 12.00 -6.24
CA CYS A 108 4.83 12.56 -5.03
C CYS A 108 5.22 14.03 -5.20
N ASN A 109 5.06 14.79 -4.13
CA ASN A 109 5.66 16.11 -3.99
C ASN A 109 7.02 16.00 -3.28
N ASP A 110 7.70 17.12 -3.07
CA ASP A 110 9.03 17.15 -2.45
C ASP A 110 9.06 16.59 -1.02
N ALA A 111 7.93 16.65 -0.30
CA ALA A 111 7.83 16.15 1.06
C ALA A 111 7.69 14.61 1.11
N THR A 112 7.11 14.00 0.08
CA THR A 112 6.79 12.57 0.02
C THR A 112 7.69 11.77 -0.92
N SER A 113 8.39 12.42 -1.85
CA SER A 113 9.34 11.78 -2.77
C SER A 113 10.48 10.99 -2.09
N PRO A 114 10.90 11.27 -0.85
CA PRO A 114 11.88 10.43 -0.16
C PRO A 114 11.41 9.00 0.16
N PHE A 115 10.10 8.75 0.11
CA PHE A 115 9.48 7.43 0.30
C PHE A 115 9.21 6.71 -1.03
N LEU A 116 9.67 7.27 -2.16
CA LEU A 116 9.46 6.68 -3.47
C LEU A 116 10.35 5.45 -3.68
N SER A 117 9.78 4.36 -4.18
CA SER A 117 10.50 3.19 -4.67
C SER A 117 10.08 2.85 -6.10
N MET A 118 10.90 2.05 -6.75
CA MET A 118 10.57 1.44 -8.05
C MET A 118 9.57 0.31 -7.84
N PHE A 119 8.72 0.08 -8.85
CA PHE A 119 7.72 -0.98 -8.81
C PHE A 119 8.36 -2.35 -8.52
N ASP A 120 9.52 -2.65 -9.09
CA ASP A 120 10.21 -3.95 -8.95
C ASP A 120 10.89 -4.16 -7.59
N ASN A 121 11.05 -3.10 -6.80
CA ASN A 121 11.71 -3.14 -5.50
C ASN A 121 10.76 -2.66 -4.39
N PHE A 122 9.46 -2.87 -4.56
CA PHE A 122 8.43 -2.41 -3.62
C PHE A 122 8.56 -3.03 -2.22
N TYR A 123 9.27 -4.15 -2.10
CA TYR A 123 9.48 -4.90 -0.87
C TYR A 123 10.83 -4.59 -0.17
N THR A 124 11.59 -3.62 -0.68
CA THR A 124 12.89 -3.25 -0.09
C THR A 124 12.76 -1.98 0.74
N PRO A 125 13.06 -2.03 2.06
CA PRO A 125 13.09 -0.83 2.89
C PRO A 125 14.08 0.23 2.37
N HIS A 126 13.75 1.49 2.57
CA HIS A 126 14.64 2.60 2.28
C HIS A 126 15.86 2.61 3.20
N LYS A 127 16.98 3.13 2.68
CA LYS A 127 18.14 3.45 3.51
C LYS A 127 17.81 4.64 4.41
N THR A 128 18.24 4.58 5.68
CA THR A 128 18.03 5.63 6.69
C THR A 128 18.44 7.04 6.25
N THR A 129 19.43 7.13 5.37
CA THR A 129 19.97 8.39 4.83
C THR A 129 19.01 9.13 3.90
N ASN A 130 18.05 8.41 3.29
CA ASN A 130 17.18 8.97 2.27
C ASN A 130 16.05 9.82 2.90
N ILE A 131 15.58 9.41 4.08
CA ILE A 131 14.47 10.06 4.77
C ILE A 131 15.03 11.06 5.78
N LYS A 132 14.65 12.33 5.66
CA LYS A 132 15.03 13.37 6.62
C LYS A 132 13.98 13.51 7.73
N LYS A 133 14.34 14.12 8.85
CA LYS A 133 13.41 14.32 9.99
C LYS A 133 12.25 15.24 9.58
N GLU A 134 12.49 16.18 8.68
CA GLU A 134 11.52 17.15 8.19
C GLU A 134 10.41 16.46 7.38
N ASN A 135 10.75 15.46 6.55
CA ASN A 135 9.76 14.68 5.81
C ASN A 135 8.82 13.92 6.75
N VAL A 136 9.38 13.31 7.78
CA VAL A 136 8.60 12.59 8.80
C VAL A 136 7.69 13.54 9.57
N LYS A 137 8.21 14.70 10.00
CA LYS A 137 7.42 15.73 10.69
C LYS A 137 6.28 16.26 9.83
N ALA A 138 6.51 16.46 8.53
CA ALA A 138 5.49 16.92 7.61
C ALA A 138 4.28 15.98 7.64
N ILE A 139 4.47 14.66 7.61
CA ILE A 139 3.38 13.68 7.70
C ILE A 139 2.76 13.66 9.11
N ILE A 140 3.57 13.64 10.16
CA ILE A 140 3.05 13.54 11.54
C ILE A 140 2.16 14.74 11.89
N ASN A 141 2.51 15.93 11.44
CA ASN A 141 1.74 17.15 11.70
C ASN A 141 0.33 17.10 11.09
N GLU A 142 0.14 16.36 10.01
CA GLU A 142 -1.15 16.23 9.34
C GLU A 142 -2.13 15.33 10.09
N PHE A 143 -1.69 14.49 11.05
CA PHE A 143 -2.62 13.68 11.86
C PHE A 143 -3.62 14.54 12.64
N ASN A 144 -3.25 15.78 13.01
CA ASN A 144 -4.16 16.70 13.69
C ASN A 144 -5.24 17.29 12.77
N ASN A 145 -5.04 17.19 11.44
CA ASN A 145 -5.91 17.77 10.42
C ASN A 145 -6.75 16.71 9.70
N ILE A 146 -6.68 15.44 10.12
CA ILE A 146 -7.42 14.38 9.44
C ILE A 146 -8.92 14.63 9.62
N GLU A 147 -9.58 14.84 8.48
CA GLU A 147 -11.02 15.04 8.44
C GLU A 147 -11.74 13.82 9.03
N ALA A 148 -12.68 14.13 9.90
CA ALA A 148 -13.57 13.14 10.48
C ALA A 148 -14.63 12.71 9.47
N ASP A 149 -15.02 11.44 9.51
CA ASP A 149 -16.31 11.03 8.97
C ASP A 149 -17.42 11.93 9.56
N THR A 150 -18.28 12.45 8.67
CA THR A 150 -19.35 13.39 9.02
C THR A 150 -20.47 12.76 9.85
N ALA A 151 -20.55 11.42 9.87
CA ALA A 151 -21.47 10.67 10.72
C ALA A 151 -20.83 10.39 12.08
N GLU A 152 -21.16 11.21 13.08
CA GLU A 152 -20.68 11.00 14.45
C GLU A 152 -21.27 9.73 15.06
N SER A 153 -20.43 8.71 15.17
CA SER A 153 -20.64 7.49 15.94
C SER A 153 -19.60 7.38 17.06
N GLU A 154 -19.89 6.59 18.10
CA GLU A 154 -18.93 6.27 19.16
C GLU A 154 -17.60 5.75 18.57
N LEU A 155 -17.68 4.92 17.54
CA LEU A 155 -16.51 4.39 16.83
C LEU A 155 -15.66 5.52 16.20
N THR A 156 -16.30 6.45 15.48
CA THR A 156 -15.58 7.57 14.86
C THR A 156 -14.96 8.51 15.89
N THR A 157 -15.65 8.75 17.01
CA THR A 157 -15.11 9.56 18.12
C THR A 157 -13.89 8.90 18.74
N ASN A 158 -13.97 7.59 19.00
CA ASN A 158 -12.85 6.83 19.55
C ASN A 158 -11.65 6.80 18.60
N ARG A 159 -11.88 6.69 17.28
CA ARG A 159 -10.81 6.81 16.26
C ARG A 159 -10.12 8.16 16.29
N LYS A 160 -10.87 9.27 16.40
CA LYS A 160 -10.29 10.63 16.50
C LYS A 160 -9.43 10.77 17.75
N ILE A 161 -9.95 10.33 18.91
CA ILE A 161 -9.21 10.36 20.18
C ILE A 161 -7.92 9.55 20.03
N TYR A 162 -8.01 8.36 19.43
CA TYR A 162 -6.85 7.51 19.18
C TYR A 162 -5.79 8.22 18.32
N ILE A 163 -6.16 8.75 17.14
CA ILE A 163 -5.24 9.47 16.24
C ILE A 163 -4.59 10.66 16.95
N ASN A 164 -5.36 11.49 17.64
CA ASN A 164 -4.84 12.67 18.35
C ASN A 164 -3.80 12.27 19.42
N ASN A 165 -4.00 11.12 20.07
CA ASN A 165 -3.03 10.58 21.03
C ASN A 165 -1.75 10.05 20.37
N LEU A 166 -1.76 9.70 19.08
CA LEU A 166 -0.58 9.16 18.38
C LEU A 166 0.51 10.22 18.15
N TYR A 167 0.14 11.50 18.03
CA TYR A 167 1.09 12.59 17.75
C TYR A 167 2.25 12.63 18.74
N ASN A 168 1.95 12.42 20.03
CA ASN A 168 2.94 12.45 21.12
C ASN A 168 3.37 11.06 21.61
N LYS A 169 2.77 9.97 21.09
CA LYS A 169 3.03 8.61 21.55
C LYS A 169 4.46 8.15 21.24
N TYR A 170 5.01 8.56 20.09
CA TYR A 170 6.29 8.05 19.60
C TYR A 170 7.35 9.13 19.42
N LYS A 171 8.57 8.81 19.85
CA LYS A 171 9.75 9.65 19.55
C LYS A 171 9.99 9.70 18.05
N ILE A 172 10.30 10.88 17.51
CA ILE A 172 10.53 11.10 16.08
C ILE A 172 11.56 10.13 15.45
N LEU A 173 12.59 9.71 16.20
CA LEU A 173 13.58 8.75 15.70
C LEU A 173 12.99 7.35 15.50
N LYS A 174 12.06 6.92 16.37
CA LYS A 174 11.34 5.65 16.22
C LYS A 174 10.45 5.70 14.98
N VAL A 175 9.72 6.80 14.80
CA VAL A 175 8.85 6.99 13.61
C VAL A 175 9.69 7.03 12.34
N LYS A 176 10.79 7.78 12.33
CA LYS A 176 11.73 7.83 11.20
C LYS A 176 12.24 6.44 10.81
N LYS A 177 12.61 5.61 11.78
CA LYS A 177 13.06 4.24 11.53
C LYS A 177 11.93 3.35 10.98
N ALA A 178 10.69 3.58 11.41
CA ALA A 178 9.53 2.89 10.87
C ALA A 178 9.22 3.30 9.42
N PHE A 179 9.35 4.58 9.10
CA PHE A 179 9.09 5.13 7.78
C PHE A 179 10.12 4.71 6.72
N GLU A 180 11.24 4.09 7.11
CA GLU A 180 12.09 3.36 6.16
C GLU A 180 11.34 2.20 5.49
N ARG A 181 10.31 1.67 6.14
CA ARG A 181 9.43 0.61 5.62
C ARG A 181 8.11 1.17 5.09
N LEU A 182 8.03 2.48 4.85
CA LEU A 182 6.91 3.11 4.16
C LEU A 182 7.34 3.36 2.71
N ILE A 183 6.72 2.64 1.79
CA ILE A 183 7.03 2.67 0.37
C ILE A 183 5.88 3.32 -0.40
N ILE A 184 6.22 4.19 -1.35
CA ILE A 184 5.29 4.76 -2.32
C ILE A 184 5.73 4.36 -3.72
N ILE A 185 4.78 3.92 -4.52
CA ILE A 185 4.92 3.74 -5.96
C ILE A 185 4.00 4.76 -6.63
N GLU A 186 4.58 5.70 -7.38
CA GLU A 186 3.83 6.80 -7.99
C GLU A 186 3.50 6.55 -9.46
N LYS A 187 2.58 7.34 -10.02
CA LYS A 187 2.24 7.36 -11.45
C LYS A 187 1.87 6.01 -12.04
N VAL A 188 1.29 5.13 -11.23
CA VAL A 188 0.83 3.84 -11.71
C VAL A 188 -0.44 4.05 -12.52
N THR A 189 -0.46 3.55 -13.77
CA THR A 189 -1.62 3.62 -14.67
C THR A 189 -2.00 2.23 -15.16
N ASP A 190 -3.26 2.06 -15.60
CA ASP A 190 -3.72 0.83 -16.25
C ASP A 190 -2.77 0.39 -17.38
N SER A 191 -2.35 1.33 -18.23
CA SER A 191 -1.46 1.05 -19.36
C SER A 191 -0.08 0.56 -18.90
N SER A 192 0.49 1.17 -17.86
CA SER A 192 1.78 0.76 -17.31
C SER A 192 1.70 -0.63 -16.68
N LEU A 193 0.63 -0.92 -15.94
CA LEU A 193 0.41 -2.21 -15.30
C LEU A 193 0.17 -3.32 -16.32
N LEU A 194 -0.68 -3.09 -17.32
CA LEU A 194 -0.92 -4.07 -18.39
C LEU A 194 0.38 -4.39 -19.12
N LYS A 195 1.19 -3.38 -19.43
CA LYS A 195 2.51 -3.58 -20.05
C LYS A 195 3.41 -4.44 -19.14
N ASN A 196 3.50 -4.12 -17.85
CA ASN A 196 4.31 -4.87 -16.89
C ASN A 196 3.86 -6.33 -16.76
N CYS A 197 2.54 -6.56 -16.72
CA CYS A 197 1.97 -7.91 -16.72
C CYS A 197 2.36 -8.68 -17.98
N CYS A 198 2.11 -8.12 -19.18
CA CYS A 198 2.45 -8.77 -20.44
C CYS A 198 3.95 -9.06 -20.57
N ASP A 199 4.81 -8.10 -20.19
CA ASP A 199 6.26 -8.29 -20.20
C ASP A 199 6.68 -9.41 -19.24
N SER A 200 6.11 -9.46 -18.03
CA SER A 200 6.38 -10.52 -17.06
C SER A 200 5.91 -11.89 -17.57
N LEU A 201 4.69 -11.99 -18.10
CA LEU A 201 4.14 -13.24 -18.65
C LEU A 201 5.02 -13.77 -19.80
N ARG A 202 5.53 -12.88 -20.66
CA ARG A 202 6.42 -13.23 -21.75
C ARG A 202 7.80 -13.67 -21.25
N ILE A 203 8.46 -12.83 -20.45
CA ILE A 203 9.87 -12.99 -20.09
C ILE A 203 10.05 -14.06 -19.02
N ASN A 204 9.21 -14.04 -17.98
CA ASN A 204 9.40 -14.84 -16.77
C ASN A 204 8.62 -16.16 -16.82
N TYR A 205 7.49 -16.19 -17.53
CA TYR A 205 6.59 -17.36 -17.61
C TYR A 205 6.52 -18.00 -19.00
N THR A 206 7.21 -17.43 -20.00
CA THR A 206 7.24 -17.94 -21.40
C THR A 206 5.83 -18.11 -22.00
N ILE A 207 4.88 -17.27 -21.61
CA ILE A 207 3.50 -17.32 -22.10
C ILE A 207 3.41 -16.54 -23.42
N PRO A 208 2.91 -17.15 -24.50
CA PRO A 208 2.67 -16.47 -25.78
C PRO A 208 1.71 -15.27 -25.66
N ASP A 209 1.98 -14.22 -26.44
CA ASP A 209 1.27 -12.94 -26.39
C ASP A 209 -0.25 -13.07 -26.61
N ASP A 210 -0.68 -14.01 -27.45
CA ASP A 210 -2.09 -14.33 -27.73
C ASP A 210 -2.84 -14.85 -26.50
N ASN A 211 -2.13 -15.36 -25.50
CA ASN A 211 -2.71 -15.88 -24.27
C ASN A 211 -2.69 -14.88 -23.09
N HIS A 212 -1.99 -13.75 -23.20
CA HIS A 212 -1.78 -12.82 -22.07
C HIS A 212 -3.09 -12.35 -21.46
N GLN A 213 -4.05 -11.90 -22.29
CA GLN A 213 -5.33 -11.42 -21.79
C GLN A 213 -6.11 -12.50 -21.05
N SER A 214 -6.17 -13.72 -21.60
CA SER A 214 -6.84 -14.85 -20.97
C SER A 214 -6.21 -15.19 -19.61
N VAL A 215 -4.88 -15.17 -19.52
CA VAL A 215 -4.16 -15.44 -18.28
C VAL A 215 -4.42 -14.36 -17.23
N ILE A 216 -4.37 -13.08 -17.61
CA ILE A 216 -4.67 -11.97 -16.68
C ILE A 216 -6.10 -12.10 -16.13
N GLU A 217 -7.09 -12.37 -16.97
CA GLU A 217 -8.48 -12.58 -16.51
C GLU A 217 -8.62 -13.82 -15.61
N ARG A 218 -7.88 -14.90 -15.88
CA ARG A 218 -7.81 -16.05 -14.98
C ARG A 218 -7.16 -15.70 -13.64
N LEU A 219 -6.10 -14.89 -13.63
CA LEU A 219 -5.46 -14.47 -12.38
C LEU A 219 -6.37 -13.58 -11.53
N LYS A 220 -7.21 -12.74 -12.14
CA LYS A 220 -8.25 -11.98 -11.42
C LYS A 220 -9.24 -12.90 -10.70
N THR A 221 -9.57 -14.04 -11.30
CA THR A 221 -10.56 -14.99 -10.74
C THR A 221 -9.96 -15.97 -9.74
N VAL A 222 -8.67 -16.32 -9.89
CA VAL A 222 -7.96 -17.27 -9.01
C VAL A 222 -7.30 -16.57 -7.80
N GLY A 223 -6.94 -15.28 -7.92
CA GLY A 223 -6.27 -14.48 -6.89
C GLY A 223 -7.04 -14.26 -5.57
N LEU A 224 -8.25 -14.81 -5.46
CA LEU A 224 -9.08 -14.81 -4.24
C LEU A 224 -8.78 -15.97 -3.28
N CYS A 225 -7.88 -16.89 -3.62
CA CYS A 225 -7.45 -17.96 -2.70
C CYS A 225 -5.98 -18.34 -2.90
N CYS A 226 -5.16 -18.04 -1.88
CA CYS A 226 -3.82 -18.56 -1.59
C CYS A 226 -3.13 -19.34 -2.72
N THR A 227 -2.21 -18.70 -3.43
CA THR A 227 -1.24 -19.43 -4.26
C THR A 227 0.12 -19.43 -3.58
N LYS A 228 0.56 -20.60 -3.11
CA LYS A 228 1.99 -20.93 -3.15
C LYS A 228 2.30 -21.14 -4.62
N ILE A 229 3.08 -20.23 -5.22
CA ILE A 229 3.68 -20.45 -6.54
C ILE A 229 4.92 -21.32 -6.34
#